data_AF-A0A060Z258-F1
#
_entry.id   AF-A0A060Z258-F1
#
_cell.length_a   1.000
_cell.length_b   1.000
_cell.length_c   1.000
_cell.angle_alpha   90.00
_cell.angle_beta   90.00
_cell.angle_gamma   90.00
#
_symmetry.space_group_name_H-M   'P 1'
#
loop_
_entity.id
_entity.type
_entity.pdbx_description
1 polymer ?
#
loop_
_entity_poly.entity_id
_entity_poly.type
_entity_poly.pdbx_seq_one_letter_code
_entity_poly.pdbx_strand_id
1 'polypeptide(L)'
;LVYVLCPTFYSILSPVTLKRIDLTGNLISEIQDGAFSKLTLLEELNLAENHLVKLPMLPGKLTTFNANHNQLKTKGVKANAFKKLRQLVNLFLGDNELEAVPVIPETVRIIHLQNNNITDVTSDTFCNGNNTYYIRPNLIEVRLDGNPVLLSKSPDSFTCLKSLPVGKYR
;
A
#
# COMPACT_ATOMS: atom_id res chain seq x y z
N LEU A 1 0.09 18.37 -15.45
CA LEU A 1 -0.64 18.78 -14.24
C LEU A 1 0.22 18.43 -13.03
N VAL A 2 1.00 19.40 -12.52
CA VAL A 2 2.05 19.14 -11.51
C VAL A 2 1.49 19.03 -10.08
N TYR A 3 0.21 19.35 -9.87
CA TYR A 3 -0.49 19.23 -8.60
C TYR A 3 -1.93 18.79 -8.86
N VAL A 4 -2.38 17.70 -8.25
CA VAL A 4 -3.76 17.19 -8.46
C VAL A 4 -4.79 18.11 -7.83
N LEU A 5 -4.45 18.82 -6.76
CA LEU A 5 -5.47 19.47 -5.92
C LEU A 5 -5.03 20.87 -5.51
N CYS A 6 -5.16 21.80 -6.46
CA CYS A 6 -5.18 23.24 -6.18
C CYS A 6 -6.50 23.59 -5.44
N PRO A 7 -6.55 24.65 -4.61
CA PRO A 7 -7.76 25.11 -3.93
C PRO A 7 -9.04 25.15 -4.77
N THR A 8 -8.93 25.34 -6.09
CA THR A 8 -10.06 25.36 -7.04
C THR A 8 -10.69 23.98 -7.32
N PHE A 9 -10.01 22.86 -7.04
CA PHE A 9 -10.58 21.52 -7.18
C PHE A 9 -11.55 21.17 -6.03
N TYR A 10 -11.43 21.84 -4.87
CA TYR A 10 -12.33 21.64 -3.72
C TYR A 10 -13.76 22.13 -3.97
N SER A 11 -14.00 22.99 -4.97
CA SER A 11 -15.34 23.55 -5.23
C SER A 11 -16.22 22.67 -6.13
N ILE A 12 -15.64 21.66 -6.80
CA ILE A 12 -16.32 20.86 -7.84
C ILE A 12 -16.68 19.46 -7.33
N LEU A 13 -15.92 18.91 -6.39
CA LEU A 13 -16.29 17.67 -5.70
C LEU A 13 -17.34 18.01 -4.64
N SER A 14 -18.62 17.74 -4.93
CA SER A 14 -19.67 17.74 -3.90
C SER A 14 -19.23 16.81 -2.76
N PRO A 15 -18.88 17.33 -1.58
CA PRO A 15 -18.17 16.56 -0.58
C PRO A 15 -19.15 15.76 0.28
N VAL A 16 -19.85 14.76 -0.29
CA VAL A 16 -20.60 13.81 0.55
C VAL A 16 -20.85 12.40 -0.04
N THR A 17 -20.53 12.09 -1.30
CA THR A 17 -20.92 10.77 -1.88
C THR A 17 -19.84 10.03 -2.67
N LEU A 18 -18.68 10.64 -2.92
CA LEU A 18 -17.63 10.01 -3.70
C LEU A 18 -17.06 8.79 -3.00
N LYS A 19 -17.23 7.63 -3.62
CA LYS A 19 -16.71 6.34 -3.17
C LYS A 19 -15.44 5.91 -3.91
N ARG A 20 -15.23 6.37 -5.13
CA ARG A 20 -14.14 5.93 -6.00
C ARG A 20 -13.48 7.11 -6.69
N ILE A 21 -12.15 7.13 -6.68
CA ILE A 21 -11.34 8.07 -7.46
C ILE A 21 -10.31 7.26 -8.24
N ASP A 22 -10.27 7.49 -9.56
CA ASP A 22 -9.25 6.95 -10.43
C ASP A 22 -8.46 8.09 -11.08
N LEU A 23 -7.16 8.10 -10.83
CA LEU A 23 -6.19 9.05 -11.38
C LEU A 23 -5.04 8.33 -12.09
N THR A 24 -5.28 7.10 -12.56
CA THR A 24 -4.28 6.27 -13.23
C THR A 24 -3.73 6.94 -14.48
N GLY A 25 -2.45 6.73 -14.79
CA GLY A 25 -1.85 7.12 -16.07
C GLY A 25 -1.67 8.62 -16.24
N ASN A 26 -1.44 9.33 -15.13
CA ASN A 26 -1.18 10.76 -15.11
C ASN A 26 0.30 11.05 -14.79
N LEU A 27 0.67 12.32 -14.79
CA LEU A 27 2.04 12.76 -14.50
C LEU A 27 2.17 13.33 -13.08
N ILE A 28 1.43 12.75 -12.13
CA ILE A 28 1.32 13.30 -10.77
C ILE A 28 2.60 12.95 -10.00
N SER A 29 3.37 13.97 -9.64
CA SER A 29 4.55 13.83 -8.79
C SER A 29 4.30 14.14 -7.32
N GLU A 30 3.30 14.99 -7.04
CA GLU A 30 2.96 15.41 -5.68
C GLU A 30 1.44 15.54 -5.46
N ILE A 31 1.01 15.09 -4.28
CA ILE A 31 -0.33 15.30 -3.76
C ILE A 31 -0.19 15.98 -2.40
N GLN A 32 -0.90 17.09 -2.19
CA GLN A 32 -0.86 17.83 -0.94
C GLN A 32 -1.44 17.00 0.22
N ASP A 33 -0.87 17.15 1.41
CA ASP A 33 -1.42 16.52 2.61
C ASP A 33 -2.84 17.03 2.86
N GLY A 34 -3.77 16.11 3.15
CA GLY A 34 -5.17 16.45 3.38
C GLY A 34 -6.00 16.65 2.11
N ALA A 35 -5.40 16.51 0.92
CA ALA A 35 -6.06 16.42 -0.38
C ALA A 35 -7.40 15.66 -0.37
N PHE A 36 -7.40 14.49 0.26
CA PHE A 36 -8.55 13.59 0.32
C PHE A 36 -9.29 13.61 1.67
N SER A 37 -8.93 14.53 2.57
CA SER A 37 -9.42 14.55 3.97
C SER A 37 -10.94 14.72 4.10
N LYS A 38 -11.58 15.44 3.16
CA LYS A 38 -13.03 15.66 3.13
C LYS A 38 -13.80 14.50 2.49
N LEU A 39 -13.12 13.57 1.82
CA LEU A 39 -13.74 12.44 1.13
C LEU A 39 -13.95 11.28 2.10
N THR A 40 -14.82 11.50 3.09
CA THR A 40 -15.02 10.59 4.22
C THR A 40 -15.68 9.27 3.82
N LEU A 41 -16.29 9.19 2.64
CA LEU A 41 -16.89 7.97 2.09
C LEU A 41 -16.02 7.30 1.00
N LEU A 42 -14.78 7.76 0.79
CA LEU A 42 -13.92 7.19 -0.24
C LEU A 42 -13.50 5.77 0.14
N GLU A 43 -13.90 4.81 -0.69
CA GLU A 43 -13.66 3.38 -0.54
C GLU A 43 -12.54 2.89 -1.48
N GLU A 44 -12.35 3.53 -2.63
CA GLU A 44 -11.34 3.14 -3.62
C GLU A 44 -10.56 4.36 -4.12
N LEU A 45 -9.24 4.27 -4.09
CA LEU A 45 -8.34 5.29 -4.62
C LEU A 45 -7.26 4.62 -5.48
N ASN A 46 -7.27 4.96 -6.76
CA ASN A 46 -6.29 4.49 -7.73
C ASN A 46 -5.38 5.64 -8.18
N LEU A 47 -4.09 5.52 -7.87
CA LEU A 47 -3.00 6.43 -8.19
C LEU A 47 -1.92 5.71 -9.03
N ALA A 48 -2.24 4.57 -9.63
CA ALA A 48 -1.28 3.80 -10.40
C ALA A 48 -0.71 4.60 -11.59
N GLU A 49 0.45 4.22 -12.09
CA GLU A 49 1.06 4.81 -13.30
C GLU A 49 1.18 6.33 -13.20
N ASN A 50 1.89 6.78 -12.16
CA ASN A 50 2.17 8.19 -11.88
C ASN A 50 3.67 8.36 -11.52
N HIS A 51 4.03 9.51 -10.95
CA HIS A 51 5.42 9.83 -10.58
C HIS A 51 5.55 10.16 -9.09
N LEU A 52 4.69 9.57 -8.25
CA LEU A 52 4.66 9.84 -6.82
C LEU A 52 5.94 9.35 -6.15
N VAL A 53 6.59 10.24 -5.41
CA VAL A 53 7.75 9.92 -4.56
C VAL A 53 7.39 9.78 -3.09
N LYS A 54 6.18 10.23 -2.70
CA LYS A 54 5.61 10.16 -1.35
C LYS A 54 4.10 9.94 -1.41
N LEU A 55 3.56 9.25 -0.41
CA LEU A 55 2.12 9.10 -0.25
C LEU A 55 1.51 10.26 0.55
N PRO A 56 0.32 10.76 0.16
CA PRO A 56 -0.44 11.71 0.98
C PRO A 56 -1.11 10.98 2.15
N MET A 57 -1.71 11.74 3.08
CA MET A 57 -2.62 11.16 4.06
C MET A 57 -3.83 10.51 3.38
N LEU A 58 -4.01 9.20 3.62
CA LEU A 58 -5.07 8.40 3.02
C LEU A 58 -6.38 8.48 3.82
N PRO A 59 -7.56 8.50 3.15
CA PRO A 59 -8.86 8.45 3.82
C PRO A 59 -9.10 7.14 4.58
N GLY A 60 -9.71 7.23 5.77
CA GLY A 60 -9.87 6.10 6.68
C GLY A 60 -10.84 5.00 6.23
N LYS A 61 -11.69 5.25 5.24
CA LYS A 61 -12.70 4.32 4.71
C LYS A 61 -12.23 3.52 3.50
N LEU A 62 -10.97 3.68 3.07
CA LEU A 62 -10.44 2.94 1.94
C LEU A 62 -10.50 1.43 2.19
N THR A 63 -11.06 0.73 1.21
CA THR A 63 -11.09 -0.73 1.07
C THR A 63 -10.07 -1.18 0.03
N THR A 64 -9.79 -0.36 -0.98
CA THR A 64 -8.79 -0.61 -2.02
C THR A 64 -7.93 0.62 -2.24
N PHE A 65 -6.61 0.42 -2.20
CA PHE A 65 -5.65 1.45 -2.54
C PHE A 65 -4.64 0.89 -3.55
N ASN A 66 -4.50 1.57 -4.68
CA ASN A 66 -3.53 1.21 -5.71
C ASN A 66 -2.59 2.38 -5.98
N ALA A 67 -1.29 2.16 -5.82
CA ALA A 67 -0.23 3.08 -6.20
C ALA A 67 0.91 2.33 -6.92
N ASN A 68 0.58 1.28 -7.67
CA ASN A 68 1.53 0.58 -8.54
C ASN A 68 2.19 1.55 -9.54
N HIS A 69 3.37 1.21 -10.05
CA HIS A 69 4.04 1.98 -11.10
C HIS A 69 4.21 3.46 -10.72
N ASN A 70 4.88 3.69 -9.59
CA ASN A 70 5.26 5.01 -9.09
C ASN A 70 6.75 4.99 -8.69
N GLN A 71 7.24 6.03 -8.03
CA GLN A 71 8.63 6.18 -7.59
C GLN A 71 8.71 6.21 -6.05
N LEU A 72 7.81 5.45 -5.39
CA LEU A 72 7.69 5.47 -3.93
C LEU A 72 8.89 4.79 -3.29
N LYS A 73 9.59 5.52 -2.44
CA LYS A 73 10.65 5.00 -1.56
C LYS A 73 10.11 4.82 -0.15
N THR A 74 10.76 3.99 0.67
CA THR A 74 10.37 3.80 2.08
C THR A 74 10.28 5.13 2.83
N LYS A 75 11.19 6.09 2.57
CA LYS A 75 11.13 7.44 3.15
C LYS A 75 9.88 8.26 2.78
N GLY A 76 9.27 7.96 1.62
CA GLY A 76 8.03 8.58 1.14
C GLY A 76 6.77 7.87 1.62
N VAL A 77 6.90 6.69 2.23
CA VAL A 77 5.80 5.89 2.79
C VAL A 77 6.04 5.72 4.29
N LYS A 78 5.40 6.56 5.10
CA LYS A 78 5.50 6.43 6.56
C LYS A 78 5.20 4.99 6.98
N ALA A 79 5.99 4.42 7.90
CA ALA A 79 5.84 3.03 8.33
C ALA A 79 4.40 2.69 8.79
N ASN A 80 3.69 3.66 9.37
CA ASN A 80 2.31 3.55 9.84
C ASN A 80 1.26 4.15 8.89
N ALA A 81 1.59 4.43 7.62
CA ALA A 81 0.70 5.07 6.64
C ALA A 81 -0.65 4.36 6.52
N PHE A 82 -0.64 3.03 6.60
CA PHE A 82 -1.84 2.21 6.46
C PHE A 82 -2.47 1.79 7.79
N LYS A 83 -1.79 2.01 8.94
CA LYS A 83 -2.20 1.48 10.27
C LYS A 83 -3.62 1.86 10.68
N LYS A 84 -4.12 3.03 10.23
CA LYS A 84 -5.47 3.52 10.57
C LYS A 84 -6.55 3.07 9.58
N LEU A 85 -6.20 2.42 8.47
CA LEU A 85 -7.12 1.99 7.43
C LEU A 85 -7.76 0.64 7.80
N ARG A 86 -8.67 0.68 8.77
CA ARG A 86 -9.31 -0.50 9.38
C ARG A 86 -10.26 -1.28 8.45
N GLN A 87 -10.45 -0.78 7.23
CA GLN A 87 -11.30 -1.40 6.22
C GLN A 87 -10.51 -1.80 4.97
N LEU A 88 -9.19 -1.58 4.96
CA LEU A 88 -8.36 -1.84 3.79
C LEU A 88 -8.25 -3.35 3.55
N VAL A 89 -8.64 -3.78 2.37
CA VAL A 89 -8.64 -5.18 1.91
C VAL A 89 -7.56 -5.40 0.86
N ASN A 90 -7.43 -4.47 -0.10
CA ASN A 90 -6.52 -4.59 -1.22
C ASN A 90 -5.50 -3.46 -1.19
N LEU A 91 -4.22 -3.81 -1.19
CA LEU A 91 -3.11 -2.86 -1.18
C LEU A 91 -2.12 -3.20 -2.31
N PHE A 92 -2.00 -2.30 -3.27
CA PHE A 92 -1.12 -2.48 -4.42
C PHE A 92 -0.03 -1.40 -4.42
N LEU A 93 1.23 -1.83 -4.25
CA LEU A 93 2.44 -1.00 -4.18
C LEU A 93 3.57 -1.61 -5.01
N GLY A 94 3.24 -2.48 -5.98
CA GLY A 94 4.21 -3.07 -6.90
C GLY A 94 4.85 -2.03 -7.82
N ASP A 95 5.98 -2.37 -8.41
CA ASP A 95 6.65 -1.54 -9.41
C ASP A 95 6.95 -0.12 -8.86
N ASN A 96 7.67 -0.10 -7.74
CA ASN A 96 8.07 1.10 -7.00
C ASN A 96 9.54 0.92 -6.53
N GLU A 97 10.03 1.79 -5.63
CA GLU A 97 11.39 1.77 -5.10
C GLU A 97 11.41 1.53 -3.58
N LEU A 98 10.46 0.74 -3.05
CA LEU A 98 10.38 0.45 -1.62
C LEU A 98 11.54 -0.46 -1.19
N GLU A 99 12.20 -0.12 -0.09
CA GLU A 99 13.29 -0.91 0.49
C GLU A 99 12.82 -1.79 1.66
N ALA A 100 11.62 -1.53 2.17
CA ALA A 100 11.01 -2.28 3.26
C ALA A 100 9.49 -2.36 3.10
N VAL A 101 8.91 -3.42 3.66
CA VAL A 101 7.46 -3.60 3.74
C VAL A 101 6.89 -2.62 4.78
N PRO A 102 5.89 -1.79 4.45
CA PRO A 102 5.22 -0.94 5.44
C PRO A 102 4.37 -1.77 6.41
N VAL A 103 3.94 -1.21 7.55
CA VAL A 103 3.07 -1.94 8.48
C VAL A 103 1.70 -2.20 7.82
N ILE A 104 1.38 -3.47 7.63
CA ILE A 104 0.17 -3.90 6.91
C ILE A 104 -0.97 -4.19 7.88
N PRO A 105 -2.16 -3.57 7.73
CA PRO A 105 -3.32 -3.86 8.58
C PRO A 105 -3.77 -5.33 8.53
N GLU A 106 -4.32 -5.81 9.66
CA GLU A 106 -4.92 -7.17 9.80
C GLU A 106 -6.06 -7.47 8.82
N THR A 107 -6.69 -6.41 8.29
CA THR A 107 -7.81 -6.49 7.35
C THR A 107 -7.37 -6.78 5.92
N VAL A 108 -6.09 -6.56 5.59
CA VAL A 108 -5.57 -6.74 4.23
C VAL A 108 -5.62 -8.22 3.86
N ARG A 109 -6.19 -8.48 2.69
CA ARG A 109 -6.31 -9.81 2.10
C ARG A 109 -5.36 -10.02 0.92
N ILE A 110 -5.13 -8.98 0.14
CA ILE A 110 -4.27 -9.00 -1.03
C ILE A 110 -3.25 -7.87 -0.90
N ILE A 111 -1.97 -8.24 -0.99
CA ILE A 111 -0.88 -7.28 -1.02
C ILE A 111 0.10 -7.56 -2.15
N HIS A 112 0.32 -6.55 -2.98
CA HIS A 112 1.27 -6.60 -4.09
C HIS A 112 2.42 -5.65 -3.83
N LEU A 113 3.62 -6.21 -3.75
CA LEU A 113 4.89 -5.51 -3.51
C LEU A 113 5.96 -5.95 -4.52
N GLN A 114 5.58 -6.65 -5.59
CA GLN A 114 6.53 -7.12 -6.59
C GLN A 114 7.31 -5.96 -7.23
N ASN A 115 8.50 -6.24 -7.74
CA ASN A 115 9.35 -5.28 -8.44
C ASN A 115 9.61 -4.01 -7.60
N ASN A 116 10.04 -4.20 -6.36
CA ASN A 116 10.55 -3.17 -5.47
C ASN A 116 12.03 -3.49 -5.12
N ASN A 117 12.62 -2.76 -4.17
CA ASN A 117 13.98 -2.97 -3.69
C ASN A 117 14.01 -3.56 -2.26
N ILE A 118 13.00 -4.36 -1.88
CA ILE A 118 12.88 -4.92 -0.52
C ILE A 118 13.97 -5.97 -0.32
N THR A 119 14.85 -5.77 0.66
CA THR A 119 15.95 -6.69 0.96
C THR A 119 15.64 -7.62 2.13
N ASP A 120 14.93 -7.12 3.13
CA ASP A 120 14.74 -7.81 4.39
C ASP A 120 13.27 -7.88 4.80
N VAL A 121 12.90 -9.06 5.29
CA VAL A 121 11.64 -9.33 5.97
C VAL A 121 11.97 -9.94 7.33
N THR A 122 11.23 -9.54 8.35
CA THR A 122 11.39 -9.95 9.75
C THR A 122 10.18 -10.77 10.22
N SER A 123 10.27 -11.45 11.35
CA SER A 123 9.16 -12.22 11.93
C SER A 123 7.91 -11.37 12.19
N ASP A 124 8.06 -10.04 12.32
CA ASP A 124 6.95 -9.08 12.49
C ASP A 124 6.43 -8.46 11.19
N THR A 125 7.00 -8.82 10.03
CA THR A 125 6.60 -8.22 8.74
C THR A 125 5.18 -8.61 8.34
N PHE A 126 4.89 -9.92 8.32
CA PHE A 126 3.53 -10.42 8.06
C PHE A 126 2.91 -11.12 9.26
N CYS A 127 3.74 -11.63 10.18
CA CYS A 127 3.33 -12.37 11.37
C CYS A 127 3.55 -11.55 12.64
N ASN A 128 3.26 -12.14 13.79
CA ASN A 128 3.61 -11.60 15.09
C ASN A 128 4.74 -12.46 15.67
N GLY A 129 5.97 -11.94 15.64
CA GLY A 129 7.16 -12.67 16.07
C GLY A 129 7.14 -13.07 17.55
N ASN A 130 6.31 -12.41 18.37
CA ASN A 130 6.14 -12.74 19.78
C ASN A 130 5.04 -13.78 20.03
N ASN A 131 4.31 -14.24 19.01
CA ASN A 131 3.24 -15.22 19.16
C ASN A 131 3.31 -16.28 18.04
N THR A 132 3.88 -17.44 18.36
CA THR A 132 3.99 -18.58 17.43
C THR A 132 2.65 -19.21 17.04
N TYR A 133 1.57 -18.94 17.79
CA TYR A 133 0.21 -19.38 17.47
C TYR A 133 -0.58 -18.35 16.66
N TYR A 134 0.01 -17.19 16.37
CA TYR A 134 -0.64 -16.18 15.56
C TYR A 134 -0.81 -16.70 14.14
N ILE A 135 -2.05 -16.69 13.66
CA ILE A 135 -2.40 -16.98 12.27
C ILE A 135 -2.99 -15.71 11.68
N ARG A 136 -2.63 -15.42 10.43
CA ARG A 136 -3.18 -14.31 9.66
C ARG A 136 -4.12 -14.82 8.57
N PRO A 137 -5.35 -15.25 8.92
CA PRO A 137 -6.21 -16.00 8.02
C PRO A 137 -6.77 -15.19 6.86
N ASN A 138 -6.76 -13.86 6.97
CA ASN A 138 -7.29 -12.94 5.97
C ASN A 138 -6.31 -12.72 4.82
N LEU A 139 -5.00 -12.77 5.08
CA LEU A 139 -3.98 -12.51 4.07
C LEU A 139 -3.84 -13.74 3.17
N ILE A 140 -4.42 -13.63 1.98
CA ILE A 140 -4.58 -14.73 1.01
C ILE A 140 -3.50 -14.66 -0.05
N GLU A 141 -3.12 -13.45 -0.47
CA GLU A 141 -2.17 -13.25 -1.55
C GLU A 141 -1.13 -12.21 -1.16
N VAL A 142 0.13 -12.62 -1.27
CA VAL A 142 1.32 -11.78 -1.08
C VAL A 142 2.18 -11.94 -2.32
N ARG A 143 2.48 -10.85 -3.01
CA ARG A 143 3.47 -10.84 -4.09
C ARG A 143 4.72 -10.07 -3.67
N LEU A 144 5.86 -10.75 -3.68
CA LEU A 144 7.18 -10.18 -3.36
C LEU A 144 8.20 -10.46 -4.47
N ASP A 145 7.79 -11.06 -5.58
CA ASP A 145 8.69 -11.37 -6.69
C ASP A 145 9.37 -10.12 -7.26
N GLY A 146 10.57 -10.28 -7.81
CA GLY A 146 11.34 -9.14 -8.33
C GLY A 146 11.94 -8.21 -7.27
N ASN A 147 11.87 -8.57 -5.99
CA ASN A 147 12.63 -7.92 -4.91
C ASN A 147 13.95 -8.68 -4.63
N PRO A 148 15.01 -8.01 -4.18
CA PRO A 148 16.26 -8.65 -3.74
C PRO A 148 16.15 -9.32 -2.34
N VAL A 149 14.95 -9.73 -1.93
CA VAL A 149 14.70 -10.37 -0.64
C VAL A 149 15.07 -11.85 -0.68
N LEU A 150 15.84 -12.29 0.32
CA LEU A 150 16.17 -13.70 0.48
C LEU A 150 15.21 -14.35 1.48
N LEU A 151 14.09 -14.90 0.98
CA LEU A 151 13.04 -15.48 1.82
C LEU A 151 13.52 -16.59 2.76
N SER A 152 14.60 -17.31 2.39
CA SER A 152 15.18 -18.37 3.21
C SER A 152 15.87 -17.89 4.49
N LYS A 153 16.23 -16.60 4.59
CA LYS A 153 16.80 -16.02 5.82
C LYS A 153 15.78 -15.84 6.93
N SER A 154 14.50 -15.70 6.58
CA SER A 154 13.42 -15.38 7.53
C SER A 154 12.18 -16.23 7.27
N PRO A 155 12.26 -17.57 7.43
CA PRO A 155 11.10 -18.44 7.20
C PRO A 155 9.93 -18.13 8.14
N ASP A 156 10.23 -17.70 9.37
CA ASP A 156 9.23 -17.37 10.39
C ASP A 156 8.34 -16.17 10.02
N SER A 157 8.76 -15.33 9.07
CA SER A 157 7.97 -14.23 8.53
C SER A 157 6.70 -14.68 7.81
N PHE A 158 6.57 -15.96 7.48
CA PHE A 158 5.50 -16.50 6.64
C PHE A 158 4.68 -17.62 7.29
N THR A 159 5.07 -18.07 8.48
CA THR A 159 4.47 -19.24 9.17
C THR A 159 3.01 -19.03 9.56
N CYS A 160 2.60 -17.79 9.78
CA CYS A 160 1.21 -17.44 10.09
C CYS A 160 0.29 -17.39 8.85
N LEU A 161 0.86 -17.49 7.63
CA LEU A 161 0.11 -17.32 6.38
C LEU A 161 -0.48 -18.66 5.92
N LYS A 162 -1.67 -18.61 5.31
CA LYS A 162 -2.29 -19.79 4.69
C LYS A 162 -1.63 -20.18 3.37
N SER A 163 -0.99 -19.22 2.71
CA SER A 163 -0.34 -19.37 1.42
C SER A 163 1.00 -18.63 1.44
N LEU A 164 2.03 -19.22 0.85
CA LEU A 164 3.33 -18.57 0.69
C LEU A 164 3.25 -17.44 -0.35
N PRO A 165 4.17 -16.45 -0.28
CA PRO A 165 4.27 -15.42 -1.30
C PRO A 165 4.43 -16.00 -2.71
N VAL A 166 3.67 -15.48 -3.66
CA VAL A 166 3.62 -15.96 -5.05
C VAL A 166 4.68 -15.24 -5.89
N GLY A 167 5.20 -15.92 -6.91
CA GLY A 167 6.01 -15.34 -7.97
C GLY A 167 7.38 -16.00 -8.14
N LYS A 168 8.26 -15.41 -8.96
CA LYS A 168 9.60 -15.94 -9.25
C LYS A 168 10.65 -15.24 -8.40
N TYR A 169 11.37 -16.01 -7.61
CA TYR A 169 12.49 -15.56 -6.78
C TYR A 169 13.79 -16.07 -7.42
N ARG A 170 14.80 -15.20 -7.54
CA ARG A 170 16.11 -15.56 -8.11
C ARG A 170 17.06 -16.05 -7.03
#